data_AF-A0A087T0Z7-F1
#
_entry.id   AF-A0A087T0Z7-F1
#
_cell.length_a   1.000
_cell.length_b   1.000
_cell.length_c   1.000
_cell.angle_alpha   90.00
_cell.angle_beta   90.00
_cell.angle_gamma   90.00
#
_symmetry.space_group_name_H-M   'P 1'
#
loop_
_entity.id
_entity.type
_entity.pdbx_description
1 polymer ?
#
loop_
_entity_poly.entity_id
_entity_poly.type
_entity_poly.pdbx_seq_one_letter_code
_entity_poly.pdbx_strand_id
1 'polypeptide(L)'
;MAMSVVVKSWTVEIEADLIDELKKKPYLWDIKHPYYTRKNLKKVSYEEIAEILKERWPEYAGNFQYDLMLAKFKNLRSQYRRERKRMLTFKSGSGGQGFIPKWEHFQRLSFLDDG
;
A
#
# COMPACT_ATOMS: atom_id res chain seq x y z
N MET A 1 -28.25 19.28 -3.08
CA MET A 1 -27.86 18.53 -1.87
C MET A 1 -26.42 18.07 -2.08
N ALA A 2 -25.44 18.72 -1.45
CA ALA A 2 -24.05 18.28 -1.55
C ALA A 2 -23.93 16.99 -0.73
N MET A 3 -23.73 15.85 -1.39
CA MET A 3 -23.36 14.63 -0.69
C MET A 3 -21.95 14.84 -0.15
N SER A 4 -21.84 15.23 1.12
CA SER A 4 -20.56 15.15 1.84
C SER A 4 -20.13 13.71 1.81
N VAL A 5 -19.12 13.41 1.00
CA VAL A 5 -18.56 12.08 0.91
C VAL A 5 -17.84 11.82 2.24
N VAL A 6 -18.45 11.00 3.09
CA VAL A 6 -17.88 10.66 4.40
C VAL A 6 -16.66 9.78 4.16
N VAL A 7 -15.48 10.33 4.41
CA VAL A 7 -14.23 9.57 4.42
C VAL A 7 -14.22 8.72 5.70
N LYS A 8 -14.24 7.40 5.54
CA LYS A 8 -14.22 6.44 6.66
C LYS A 8 -12.79 6.04 7.01
N SER A 9 -12.57 5.50 8.21
CA SER A 9 -11.27 4.93 8.57
C SER A 9 -10.94 3.72 7.70
N TRP A 10 -9.69 3.61 7.25
CA TRP A 10 -9.21 2.41 6.56
C TRP A 10 -9.16 1.23 7.53
N THR A 11 -9.66 0.08 7.11
CA THR A 11 -9.55 -1.18 7.86
C THR A 11 -8.43 -2.06 7.29
N VAL A 12 -8.03 -3.09 8.03
CA VAL A 12 -6.98 -4.04 7.62
C VAL A 12 -7.36 -4.73 6.31
N GLU A 13 -8.63 -5.08 6.12
CA GLU A 13 -9.13 -5.76 4.92
C GLU A 13 -9.06 -4.85 3.69
N ILE A 14 -9.48 -3.59 3.82
CA ILE A 14 -9.43 -2.60 2.73
C ILE A 14 -7.96 -2.29 2.37
N GLU A 15 -7.09 -2.16 3.37
CA GLU A 15 -5.65 -2.00 3.17
C GLU A 15 -5.06 -3.20 2.44
N ALA A 16 -5.44 -4.43 2.82
CA ALA A 16 -4.98 -5.64 2.16
C ALA A 16 -5.39 -5.66 0.67
N ASP A 17 -6.64 -5.34 0.35
CA ASP A 17 -7.12 -5.29 -1.03
C ASP A 17 -6.40 -4.21 -1.85
N LEU A 18 -6.19 -3.02 -1.28
CA LEU A 18 -5.39 -1.97 -1.92
C LEU A 18 -3.97 -2.45 -2.23
N ILE A 19 -3.32 -3.10 -1.26
CA ILE A 19 -1.96 -3.62 -1.43
C ILE A 19 -1.91 -4.69 -2.52
N ASP A 20 -2.88 -5.61 -2.54
CA ASP A 20 -2.94 -6.70 -3.50
C ASP A 20 -3.13 -6.17 -4.93
N GLU A 21 -3.96 -5.15 -5.13
CA GLU A 21 -4.12 -4.52 -6.45
C GLU A 21 -2.89 -3.72 -6.88
N LEU A 22 -2.24 -3.00 -5.97
CA LEU A 22 -0.99 -2.28 -6.26
C LEU A 22 0.15 -3.24 -6.61
N LYS A 23 0.23 -4.38 -5.93
CA LYS A 23 1.24 -5.42 -6.16
C LYS A 23 1.22 -5.93 -7.60
N LYS A 24 0.03 -6.07 -8.20
CA LYS A 24 -0.16 -6.52 -9.59
C LYS A 24 0.39 -5.56 -10.65
N LYS A 25 0.71 -4.32 -10.28
CA LYS A 25 1.15 -3.25 -11.20
C LYS A 25 2.55 -2.72 -10.81
N PRO A 26 3.65 -3.43 -11.17
CA PRO A 26 5.01 -3.09 -10.75
C PRO A 26 5.44 -1.64 -11.01
N TYR A 27 5.02 -1.05 -12.13
CA TYR A 27 5.31 0.35 -12.46
C TYR A 27 4.78 1.38 -11.45
N LEU A 28 3.91 0.99 -10.52
CA LEU A 28 3.46 1.84 -9.42
C LEU A 28 4.49 1.91 -8.28
N TRP A 29 5.29 0.87 -8.07
CA TRP A 29 6.10 0.72 -6.86
C TRP A 29 7.57 0.40 -7.08
N ASP A 30 7.94 -0.20 -8.20
CA ASP A 30 9.28 -0.59 -8.63
C ASP A 30 9.94 0.57 -9.40
N ILE A 31 11.07 1.07 -8.90
CA ILE A 31 11.79 2.20 -9.49
C ILE A 31 12.53 1.80 -10.77
N LYS A 32 12.91 0.51 -10.89
CA LYS A 32 13.62 -0.04 -12.04
C LYS A 32 12.70 -0.28 -13.23
N HIS A 33 11.38 -0.30 -13.01
CA HIS A 33 10.41 -0.53 -14.07
C HIS A 33 10.42 0.62 -15.10
N PRO A 34 10.49 0.35 -16.42
CA PRO A 34 10.59 1.39 -17.47
C PRO A 34 9.50 2.46 -17.44
N TYR A 35 8.31 2.08 -16.95
CA TYR A 35 7.15 2.96 -16.85
C TYR A 35 6.98 3.64 -15.49
N TYR A 36 7.92 3.51 -14.56
CA TYR A 36 7.84 4.12 -13.23
C TYR A 36 7.74 5.66 -13.27
N THR A 37 8.28 6.31 -14.29
CA THR A 37 8.21 7.78 -14.43
C THR A 37 6.93 8.26 -15.13
N ARG A 38 6.10 7.36 -15.68
CA ARG A 38 4.89 7.70 -16.44
C ARG A 38 3.74 8.08 -15.52
N LYS A 39 3.67 9.37 -15.15
CA LYS A 39 2.64 9.94 -14.26
C LYS A 39 1.20 9.65 -14.70
N ASN A 40 0.91 9.79 -16.01
CA ASN A 40 -0.44 9.53 -16.53
C ASN A 40 -0.85 8.06 -16.35
N LEU A 41 0.06 7.12 -16.63
CA LEU A 41 -0.20 5.70 -16.43
C LEU A 41 -0.46 5.38 -14.96
N LYS A 42 0.31 5.97 -14.04
CA LYS A 42 0.07 5.82 -12.60
C LYS A 42 -1.34 6.30 -12.23
N LYS A 43 -1.71 7.51 -12.65
CA LYS A 43 -3.03 8.09 -12.34
C LYS A 43 -4.17 7.17 -12.82
N VAL A 44 -4.14 6.77 -14.09
CA VAL A 44 -5.14 5.85 -14.67
C VAL A 44 -5.20 4.53 -13.90
N SER A 45 -4.05 3.96 -13.56
CA SER A 45 -4.02 2.72 -12.78
C SER A 45 -4.56 2.86 -11.37
N TYR A 46 -4.36 4.00 -10.71
CA TYR A 46 -4.99 4.26 -9.41
C TYR A 46 -6.50 4.46 -9.54
N GLU A 47 -6.97 5.08 -10.63
CA GLU A 47 -8.40 5.20 -10.93
C GLU A 47 -9.04 3.83 -11.20
N GLU A 48 -8.40 2.94 -11.95
CA GLU A 48 -8.83 1.55 -12.13
C GLU A 48 -8.94 0.81 -10.80
N ILE A 49 -7.92 0.91 -9.94
CA ILE A 49 -7.94 0.29 -8.61
C ILE A 49 -9.06 0.88 -7.76
N ALA A 50 -9.29 2.19 -7.86
CA ALA A 50 -10.38 2.83 -7.14
C ALA A 50 -11.74 2.25 -7.52
N GLU A 51 -12.01 2.03 -8.81
CA GLU A 51 -13.27 1.42 -9.25
C GLU A 51 -13.44 -0.02 -8.71
N ILE A 52 -12.37 -0.83 -8.76
CA ILE A 52 -12.38 -2.20 -8.19
C ILE A 52 -12.71 -2.16 -6.69
N LEU A 53 -12.07 -1.24 -5.95
CA LEU A 53 -12.31 -1.11 -4.51
C LEU A 53 -13.70 -0.55 -4.18
N LYS A 54 -14.25 0.35 -5.02
CA LYS A 54 -15.63 0.85 -4.86
C LYS A 54 -16.65 -0.24 -5.07
N GLU A 55 -16.43 -1.13 -6.04
CA GLU A 55 -17.33 -2.26 -6.29
C GLU A 55 -17.35 -3.22 -5.08
N ARG A 56 -16.17 -3.48 -4.50
CA ARG A 56 -16.05 -4.37 -3.33
C ARG A 56 -16.48 -3.71 -2.02
N TRP A 57 -16.18 -2.43 -1.83
CA TRP A 57 -16.37 -1.67 -0.60
C TRP A 57 -17.14 -0.35 -0.85
N PRO A 58 -18.40 -0.41 -1.32
CA PRO A 58 -19.14 0.78 -1.74
C PRO A 58 -19.31 1.80 -0.61
N GLU A 59 -19.41 1.34 0.63
CA GLU A 59 -19.51 2.19 1.81
C GLU A 59 -18.26 3.03 2.10
N TYR A 60 -17.11 2.66 1.51
CA TYR A 60 -15.82 3.32 1.65
C TYR A 60 -15.42 4.06 0.37
N ALA A 61 -16.31 4.20 -0.61
CA ALA A 61 -16.04 4.84 -1.89
C ALA A 61 -15.41 6.25 -1.75
N GLY A 62 -15.73 6.98 -0.68
CA GLY A 62 -15.14 8.26 -0.36
C GLY A 62 -13.62 8.24 -0.11
N ASN A 63 -13.08 7.09 0.29
CA ASN A 63 -11.65 6.90 0.53
C ASN A 63 -10.88 6.59 -0.75
N PHE A 64 -11.55 6.10 -1.79
CA PHE A 64 -10.94 5.65 -3.04
C PHE A 64 -10.78 6.82 -4.02
N GLN A 65 -10.15 7.88 -3.53
CA GLN A 65 -9.68 9.00 -4.32
C GLN A 65 -8.17 8.86 -4.55
N TYR A 66 -7.70 9.29 -5.71
CA TYR A 66 -6.30 9.19 -6.12
C TYR A 66 -5.33 9.65 -5.01
N ASP A 67 -5.53 10.87 -4.48
CA ASP A 67 -4.64 11.45 -3.47
C ASP A 67 -4.68 10.69 -2.13
N LEU A 68 -5.86 10.21 -1.71
CA LEU A 68 -6.04 9.46 -0.47
C LEU A 68 -5.38 8.08 -0.56
N MET A 69 -5.56 7.38 -1.68
CA MET A 69 -4.93 6.08 -1.95
C MET A 69 -3.41 6.21 -2.05
N LEU A 70 -2.93 7.27 -2.70
CA LEU A 70 -1.50 7.58 -2.80
C LEU A 70 -0.90 7.86 -1.41
N ALA A 71 -1.56 8.69 -0.61
CA ALA A 71 -1.15 8.98 0.76
C ALA A 71 -1.16 7.71 1.64
N LYS A 72 -2.20 6.88 1.49
CA LYS A 72 -2.33 5.62 2.22
C LYS A 72 -1.19 4.67 1.87
N PHE A 73 -0.93 4.46 0.59
CA PHE A 73 0.18 3.59 0.15
C PHE A 73 1.54 4.12 0.60
N LYS A 74 1.77 5.44 0.56
CA LYS A 74 2.99 6.06 1.09
C LYS A 74 3.18 5.75 2.58
N ASN A 75 2.11 5.82 3.38
CA ASN A 75 2.16 5.48 4.80
C ASN A 75 2.48 4.00 5.03
N LEU A 76 1.82 3.10 4.30
CA LEU A 76 2.07 1.65 4.34
C LEU A 76 3.54 1.33 4.01
N ARG A 77 4.08 1.90 2.93
CA ARG A 77 5.50 1.76 2.55
C ARG A 77 6.44 2.26 3.64
N SER A 78 6.12 3.38 4.29
CA SER A 78 6.93 3.95 5.36
C SER A 78 6.97 3.03 6.59
N GLN A 79 5.81 2.49 6.98
CA GLN A 79 5.71 1.52 8.08
C GLN A 79 6.50 0.25 7.77
N TYR A 80 6.33 -0.32 6.57
CA TYR A 80 7.08 -1.49 6.11
C TYR A 80 8.60 -1.29 6.22
N ARG A 81 9.12 -0.18 5.70
CA ARG A 81 10.55 0.13 5.75
C ARG A 81 11.08 0.26 7.17
N ARG A 82 10.29 0.83 8.09
CA ARG A 82 10.66 0.95 9.51
C ARG A 82 10.75 -0.42 10.16
N GLU A 83 9.78 -1.29 9.93
CA GLU A 83 9.79 -2.65 10.48
C GLU A 83 10.91 -3.49 9.90
N ARG A 84 11.14 -3.40 8.58
CA ARG A 84 12.23 -4.10 7.92
C ARG A 84 13.59 -3.65 8.44
N LYS A 85 13.79 -2.36 8.65
CA LYS A 85 15.02 -1.84 9.28
C LYS A 85 15.21 -2.41 10.69
N ARG A 86 14.16 -2.44 11.53
CA ARG A 86 14.22 -3.04 12.87
C ARG A 86 14.61 -4.52 12.83
N MET A 87 14.04 -5.28 11.89
CA MET A 87 14.35 -6.69 11.69
C MET A 87 15.82 -6.91 11.34
N LEU A 88 16.38 -6.09 10.42
CA LEU A 88 17.79 -6.18 10.04
C LEU A 88 18.72 -5.79 11.19
N THR A 89 18.41 -4.71 11.92
CA THR A 89 19.24 -4.28 13.05
C THR A 89 19.22 -5.26 14.21
N PHE A 90 18.08 -5.92 14.46
CA PHE A 90 17.96 -6.93 15.52
C PHE A 90 18.80 -8.17 15.20
N LYS A 91 18.77 -8.65 13.94
CA LYS A 91 19.58 -9.79 13.50
C LYS A 91 21.09 -9.59 13.68
N SER A 92 21.58 -8.36 13.53
CA SER A 92 23.02 -8.07 13.65
C SER A 92 23.52 -7.88 15.10
N GLY A 93 22.62 -7.80 16.09
CA GLY A 93 22.95 -7.36 17.45
C GLY A 93 22.68 -8.35 18.59
N SER A 94 21.91 -9.43 18.38
CA SER A 94 21.51 -10.34 19.45
C SER A 94 21.67 -11.82 19.05
N GLY A 95 22.42 -12.58 19.85
CA GLY A 95 22.51 -14.04 19.78
C GLY A 95 21.23 -14.77 20.21
N GLY A 96 20.05 -14.21 19.95
CA GLY A 96 18.75 -14.71 20.43
C GLY A 96 17.62 -14.41 19.44
N GLN A 97 16.70 -15.39 19.34
CA GLN A 97 15.53 -15.53 18.46
C GLN A 97 15.09 -14.26 17.69
N GLY A 98 15.11 -14.35 16.36
CA GLY A 98 14.87 -13.23 15.45
C GLY A 98 13.55 -12.49 15.66
N PHE A 99 13.56 -11.18 15.38
CA PHE A 99 12.37 -10.33 15.40
C PHE A 99 11.35 -10.81 14.35
N ILE A 100 10.15 -11.17 14.80
CA ILE A 100 8.99 -11.48 13.95
C ILE A 100 8.11 -10.24 13.88
N PRO A 101 7.98 -9.59 12.71
CA PRO A 101 7.06 -8.46 12.54
C PRO A 101 5.63 -8.90 12.84
N LYS A 102 4.95 -8.20 13.75
CA LYS A 102 3.55 -8.47 14.14
C LYS A 102 2.53 -7.76 13.26
N TRP A 103 2.98 -6.94 12.31
CA TRP A 103 2.09 -6.15 11.49
C TRP A 103 1.52 -6.97 10.33
N GLU A 104 0.20 -7.02 10.25
CA GLU A 104 -0.59 -7.80 9.28
C GLU A 104 -0.12 -7.63 7.83
N HIS A 105 0.28 -6.42 7.44
CA HIS A 105 0.68 -6.12 6.06
C HIS A 105 2.16 -6.35 5.77
N PHE A 106 2.98 -6.71 6.76
CA PHE A 106 4.41 -6.86 6.56
C PHE A 106 4.73 -7.87 5.46
N GLN A 107 4.12 -9.06 5.51
CA GLN A 107 4.31 -10.07 4.47
C GLN A 107 3.73 -9.63 3.12
N ARG A 108 2.56 -8.98 3.11
CA ARG A 108 1.91 -8.51 1.87
C ARG A 108 2.74 -7.47 1.14
N LEU A 109 3.48 -6.61 1.86
CA LEU A 109 4.34 -5.57 1.32
C LEU A 109 5.77 -6.04 1.00
N SER A 110 6.08 -7.33 1.17
CA SER A 110 7.41 -7.89 0.88
C SER A 110 7.91 -7.69 -0.55
N PHE A 111 7.00 -7.56 -1.52
CA PHE A 111 7.37 -7.27 -2.92
C PHE A 111 8.11 -5.94 -3.09
N LEU A 112 8.02 -5.03 -2.12
CA LEU A 112 8.75 -3.76 -2.13
C LEU A 112 10.27 -3.94 -2.05
N ASP A 113 10.74 -5.13 -1.69
CA ASP A 113 12.16 -5.46 -1.64
C ASP A 113 12.76 -5.72 -3.03
N ASP A 114 11.92 -6.03 -4.03
CA ASP A 114 12.37 -6.35 -5.39
C ASP A 114 12.63 -5.10 -6.24
N GLY A 115 12.03 -3.96 -5.86
CA GLY A 115 12.03 -2.71 -6.64
C GLY A 115 13.19 -1.74 -6.41
#